data_AF-A0A6C0AYT4-F1
#
_entry.id   AF-A0A6C0AYT4-F1
#
_cell.length_a   1.000
_cell.length_b   1.000
_cell.length_c   1.000
_cell.angle_alpha   90.00
_cell.angle_beta   90.00
_cell.angle_gamma   90.00
#
_symmetry.space_group_name_H-M   'P 1'
#
loop_
_entity.id
_entity.type
_entity.pdbx_description
1 polymer ?
#
loop_
_entity_poly.entity_id
_entity_poly.type
_entity_poly.pdbx_seq_one_letter_code
_entity_poly.pdbx_strand_id
1 'polypeptide(L)'
;MAINPPNPNLSILAFLCLTIGYFFIKLFSTNNSLTIACFVIYIITLILVEMKINLDITKSMCGSSQWGTAFIVTAIPWIVIFGFLNILLSIFPGWLLPFSNTIGYGITKLLGLRKVLNEILKNPNQVKGQGNEALSKLLGKIDNDHSLLINEVTIENFDTFINKSRGLFKNNTQENIDKLKFFVKLKTIIAEFIWFFLTGSLTIFASSNYIIQSSCNNSVKEMEQTHKEYEKNTDILENTIIKPRVYTTYE
;
A
#
# COMPACT_ATOMS: atom_id res chain seq x y z
N MET A 1 -0.80 7.46 -36.25
CA MET A 1 -1.02 7.86 -34.84
C MET A 1 -0.44 6.76 -33.97
N ALA A 2 0.62 7.03 -33.19
CA ALA A 2 1.16 6.01 -32.31
C ALA A 2 0.16 5.77 -31.18
N ILE A 3 -0.45 4.58 -31.15
CA ILE A 3 -1.26 4.12 -30.01
C ILE A 3 -0.26 3.94 -28.88
N ASN A 4 -0.12 4.95 -28.01
CA ASN A 4 0.66 4.77 -26.80
C ASN A 4 -0.10 3.72 -25.96
N PRO A 5 0.53 2.59 -25.64
CA PRO A 5 -0.13 1.56 -24.85
C PRO A 5 -0.56 2.16 -23.50
N PRO A 6 -1.70 1.70 -22.94
CA PRO A 6 -2.13 2.12 -21.62
C PRO A 6 -0.99 1.92 -20.63
N ASN A 7 -0.59 3.00 -19.96
CA ASN A 7 0.49 2.97 -18.98
C ASN A 7 -0.09 3.00 -17.56
N PRO A 8 -0.24 1.83 -16.90
CA PRO A 8 -0.84 1.75 -15.57
C PRO A 8 0.07 2.31 -14.47
N ASN A 9 1.30 2.72 -14.80
CA ASN A 9 2.25 3.23 -13.81
C ASN A 9 1.72 4.45 -13.07
N LEU A 10 0.90 5.29 -13.74
CA LEU A 10 0.29 6.44 -13.08
C LEU A 10 -0.73 6.01 -12.02
N SER A 11 -1.57 5.02 -12.30
CA SER A 11 -2.47 4.41 -11.30
C SER A 11 -1.69 3.81 -10.14
N ILE A 12 -0.67 3.00 -10.42
CA ILE A 12 0.17 2.38 -9.39
C ILE A 12 0.83 3.44 -8.49
N LEU A 13 1.40 4.48 -9.10
CA LEU A 13 2.05 5.57 -8.37
C LEU A 13 1.05 6.36 -7.52
N ALA A 14 -0.10 6.73 -8.09
CA ALA A 14 -1.15 7.45 -7.38
C ALA A 14 -1.68 6.65 -6.19
N PHE A 15 -1.99 5.37 -6.42
CA PHE A 15 -2.40 4.43 -5.38
C PHE A 15 -1.36 4.31 -4.27
N LEU A 16 -0.08 4.12 -4.60
CA LEU A 16 1.01 4.02 -3.62
C LEU A 16 1.12 5.28 -2.77
N CYS A 17 1.12 6.47 -3.39
CA CYS A 17 1.21 7.74 -2.68
C CYS A 17 0.04 7.93 -1.70
N LEU A 18 -1.20 7.66 -2.15
CA LEU A 18 -2.39 7.75 -1.31
C LEU A 18 -2.33 6.74 -0.15
N THR A 19 -1.92 5.50 -0.44
CA THR A 19 -1.84 4.42 0.56
C THR A 19 -0.78 4.72 1.62
N ILE A 20 0.41 5.19 1.22
CA ILE A 20 1.46 5.60 2.15
C ILE A 20 0.96 6.74 3.05
N GLY A 21 0.30 7.76 2.47
CA GLY A 21 -0.28 8.86 3.23
C GLY A 21 -1.30 8.39 4.28
N TYR A 22 -2.20 7.49 3.91
CA TYR A 22 -3.18 6.90 4.83
C TYR A 22 -2.50 6.14 5.98
N PHE A 23 -1.55 5.25 5.69
CA PHE A 23 -0.88 4.46 6.72
C PHE A 23 0.04 5.28 7.62
N PHE A 24 0.63 6.37 7.09
CA PHE A 24 1.36 7.33 7.91
C PHE A 24 0.47 7.95 8.99
N ILE A 25 -0.73 8.42 8.60
CA ILE A 25 -1.71 8.98 9.55
C ILE A 25 -2.16 7.89 10.54
N LYS A 26 -2.47 6.68 10.05
CA LYS A 26 -2.90 5.54 10.89
C LYS A 26 -1.86 5.16 11.96
N LEU A 27 -0.57 5.25 11.64
CA LEU A 27 0.51 4.92 12.56
C LEU A 27 0.51 5.82 13.80
N PHE A 28 0.36 7.14 13.60
CA PHE A 28 0.40 8.13 14.68
C PHE A 28 -0.97 8.42 15.30
N SER A 29 -2.06 8.04 14.64
CA SER A 29 -3.40 8.22 15.19
C SER A 29 -3.65 7.28 16.38
N THR A 30 -4.16 7.86 17.47
CA THR A 30 -4.73 7.16 18.62
C THR A 30 -6.26 7.17 18.60
N ASN A 31 -6.85 8.00 17.73
CA ASN A 31 -8.31 8.17 17.63
C ASN A 31 -8.87 7.25 16.55
N ASN A 32 -9.71 6.30 16.97
CA ASN A 32 -10.32 5.33 16.05
C ASN A 32 -11.27 6.00 15.04
N SER A 33 -12.08 6.97 15.48
CA SER A 33 -13.01 7.69 14.61
C SER A 33 -12.29 8.51 13.53
N LEU A 34 -11.18 9.16 13.90
CA LEU A 34 -10.32 9.87 12.93
C LEU A 34 -9.75 8.88 11.89
N THR A 35 -9.29 7.72 12.35
CA THR A 35 -8.71 6.69 11.46
C THR A 35 -9.74 6.15 10.47
N ILE A 36 -10.99 5.94 10.91
CA ILE A 36 -12.11 5.53 10.05
C ILE A 36 -12.46 6.63 9.05
N ALA A 37 -12.57 7.89 9.51
CA ALA A 37 -12.86 9.02 8.62
C ALA A 37 -11.77 9.19 7.54
N CYS A 38 -10.49 9.11 7.92
CA CYS A 38 -9.38 9.15 6.98
C CYS A 38 -9.40 7.97 6.00
N PHE A 39 -9.82 6.78 6.44
CA PHE A 39 -9.99 5.63 5.55
C PHE A 39 -11.08 5.85 4.51
N VAL A 40 -12.24 6.38 4.91
CA VAL A 40 -13.34 6.72 3.99
C VAL A 40 -12.90 7.78 2.99
N ILE A 41 -12.23 8.84 3.45
CA ILE A 41 -11.68 9.88 2.57
C ILE A 41 -10.66 9.30 1.59
N TYR A 42 -9.79 8.41 2.06
CA TYR A 42 -8.83 7.69 1.22
C TYR A 42 -9.54 6.90 0.12
N ILE A 43 -10.57 6.09 0.45
CA ILE A 43 -11.32 5.31 -0.55
C ILE A 43 -12.00 6.21 -1.58
N ILE A 44 -12.67 7.27 -1.15
CA ILE A 44 -13.35 8.21 -2.07
C ILE A 44 -12.32 8.86 -3.01
N THR A 45 -11.22 9.35 -2.46
CA THR A 45 -10.14 10.00 -3.24
C THR A 45 -9.54 9.02 -4.24
N LEU A 46 -9.30 7.78 -3.82
CA LEU A 46 -8.77 6.73 -4.67
C LEU A 46 -9.69 6.43 -5.85
N ILE A 47 -10.99 6.23 -5.61
CA ILE A 47 -11.97 5.99 -6.68
C ILE A 47 -12.02 7.17 -7.66
N LEU A 48 -12.00 8.41 -7.17
CA LEU A 48 -12.03 9.60 -8.04
C LEU A 48 -10.77 9.73 -8.89
N VAL A 49 -9.59 9.48 -8.31
CA VAL A 49 -8.31 9.53 -9.00
C VAL A 49 -8.22 8.42 -10.05
N GLU A 50 -8.57 7.18 -9.70
CA GLU A 50 -8.54 6.04 -10.62
C GLU A 50 -9.57 6.19 -11.74
N MET A 51 -10.76 6.73 -11.45
CA MET A 51 -11.75 7.06 -12.48
C MET A 51 -11.16 8.04 -13.50
N LYS A 52 -10.51 9.11 -13.04
CA LYS A 52 -9.90 10.10 -13.93
C LYS A 52 -8.81 9.47 -14.80
N ILE A 53 -7.93 8.67 -14.19
CA ILE A 53 -6.86 7.98 -14.93
C ILE A 53 -7.45 7.01 -15.97
N ASN A 54 -8.48 6.25 -15.61
CA ASN A 54 -9.13 5.32 -16.54
C ASN A 54 -9.87 6.05 -17.68
N LEU A 55 -10.43 7.24 -17.43
CA LEU A 55 -10.99 8.10 -18.49
C LEU A 55 -9.90 8.61 -19.44
N ASP A 56 -8.73 9.00 -18.92
CA ASP A 56 -7.61 9.46 -19.73
C ASP A 56 -7.00 8.33 -20.57
N ILE A 57 -6.90 7.12 -20.00
CA ILE A 57 -6.45 5.92 -20.71
C ILE A 57 -7.44 5.54 -21.83
N THR A 58 -8.74 5.50 -21.53
CA THR A 58 -9.73 5.17 -22.56
C THR A 58 -9.76 6.23 -23.66
N LYS A 59 -9.59 7.51 -23.33
CA LYS A 59 -9.48 8.58 -24.33
C LYS A 59 -8.26 8.43 -25.24
N SER A 60 -7.09 8.07 -24.69
CA SER A 60 -5.89 7.90 -25.51
C SER A 60 -5.97 6.69 -26.44
N MET A 61 -6.68 5.63 -26.03
CA MET A 61 -6.89 4.44 -26.85
C MET A 61 -8.01 4.60 -27.90
N CYS A 62 -9.12 5.24 -27.52
CA CYS A 62 -10.33 5.30 -28.33
C CYS A 62 -10.53 6.62 -29.09
N GLY A 63 -9.73 7.65 -28.82
CA GLY A 63 -9.91 9.01 -29.34
C GLY A 63 -10.99 9.83 -28.61
N SER A 64 -11.89 9.19 -27.87
CA SER A 64 -12.87 9.83 -26.99
C SER A 64 -12.98 9.10 -25.64
N SER A 65 -13.38 9.83 -24.60
CA SER A 65 -13.50 9.30 -23.23
C SER A 65 -14.65 8.29 -23.12
N GLN A 66 -14.32 7.06 -22.72
CA GLN A 66 -15.30 5.97 -22.60
C GLN A 66 -15.84 5.91 -21.16
N TRP A 67 -16.81 6.75 -20.83
CA TRP A 67 -17.33 6.89 -19.45
C TRP A 67 -17.91 5.59 -18.87
N GLY A 68 -18.66 4.83 -19.66
CA GLY A 68 -19.25 3.56 -19.22
C GLY A 68 -18.17 2.53 -18.86
N THR A 69 -17.21 2.33 -19.77
CA THR A 69 -16.07 1.44 -19.54
C THR A 69 -15.24 1.90 -18.34
N ALA A 70 -14.89 3.19 -18.28
CA ALA A 70 -14.10 3.75 -17.18
C ALA A 70 -14.79 3.58 -15.81
N PHE A 71 -16.12 3.71 -15.75
CA PHE A 71 -16.87 3.43 -14.52
C PHE A 71 -16.81 1.96 -14.14
N ILE A 72 -17.05 1.04 -15.07
CA ILE A 72 -17.03 -0.40 -14.80
C ILE A 72 -15.67 -0.87 -14.28
N VAL A 73 -14.58 -0.47 -14.97
CA VAL A 73 -13.21 -0.87 -14.61
C VAL A 73 -12.71 -0.20 -13.33
N THR A 74 -13.34 0.89 -12.90
CA THR A 74 -13.02 1.52 -11.62
C THR A 74 -13.90 0.94 -10.52
N ALA A 75 -15.22 1.05 -10.61
CA ALA A 75 -16.11 0.70 -9.52
C ALA A 75 -16.07 -0.80 -9.18
N ILE A 76 -16.14 -1.71 -10.18
CA ILE A 76 -16.29 -3.13 -9.89
C ILE A 76 -15.01 -3.71 -9.28
N PRO A 77 -13.82 -3.61 -9.88
CA PRO A 77 -12.60 -4.15 -9.29
C PRO A 77 -12.30 -3.54 -7.92
N TRP A 78 -12.48 -2.22 -7.74
CA TRP A 78 -12.17 -1.59 -6.47
C TRP A 78 -13.17 -1.94 -5.35
N ILE A 79 -14.46 -2.13 -5.66
CA ILE A 79 -15.44 -2.57 -4.65
C ILE A 79 -15.27 -4.06 -4.36
N VAL A 80 -15.19 -4.89 -5.40
CA VAL A 80 -15.25 -6.35 -5.29
C VAL A 80 -13.90 -6.97 -4.96
N ILE A 81 -12.80 -6.52 -5.54
CA ILE A 81 -11.47 -7.08 -5.25
C ILE A 81 -10.91 -6.36 -4.03
N PHE A 82 -10.69 -5.05 -4.13
CA PHE A 82 -10.04 -4.30 -3.06
C PHE A 82 -10.92 -4.20 -1.80
N GLY A 83 -12.18 -3.78 -1.93
CA GLY A 83 -13.10 -3.63 -0.79
C GLY A 83 -13.35 -4.93 -0.05
N PHE A 84 -13.76 -5.99 -0.76
CA PHE A 84 -14.03 -7.29 -0.15
C PHE A 84 -12.80 -7.90 0.54
N LEU A 85 -11.63 -7.89 -0.12
CA LEU A 85 -10.41 -8.46 0.47
C LEU A 85 -10.02 -7.73 1.76
N ASN A 86 -10.19 -6.42 1.80
CA ASN A 86 -9.91 -5.66 3.02
C ASN A 86 -10.92 -5.92 4.15
N ILE A 87 -12.19 -6.19 3.82
CA ILE A 87 -13.18 -6.66 4.81
C ILE A 87 -12.76 -8.02 5.37
N LEU A 88 -12.32 -8.96 4.52
CA LEU A 88 -11.84 -10.27 4.98
C LEU A 88 -10.65 -10.15 5.93
N LEU A 89 -9.70 -9.25 5.66
CA LEU A 89 -8.56 -9.01 6.55
C LEU A 89 -8.99 -8.44 7.90
N SER A 90 -10.09 -7.68 7.96
CA SER A 90 -10.66 -7.20 9.21
C SER A 90 -11.36 -8.29 10.01
N ILE A 91 -11.96 -9.29 9.35
CA ILE A 91 -12.62 -10.42 10.02
C ILE A 91 -11.59 -11.47 10.46
N PHE A 92 -10.55 -11.68 9.67
CA PHE A 92 -9.51 -12.68 9.88
C PHE A 92 -8.13 -12.04 10.05
N PRO A 93 -7.85 -11.37 11.19
CA PRO A 93 -6.57 -10.69 11.43
C PRO A 93 -5.37 -11.65 11.40
N GLY A 94 -5.60 -12.96 11.57
CA GLY A 94 -4.58 -14.00 11.40
C GLY A 94 -3.87 -13.97 10.04
N TRP A 95 -4.51 -13.44 8.99
CA TRP A 95 -3.91 -13.30 7.66
C TRP A 95 -2.82 -12.23 7.60
N LEU A 96 -2.77 -11.34 8.59
CA LEU A 96 -1.70 -10.35 8.74
C LEU A 96 -0.42 -10.98 9.30
N LEU A 97 -0.53 -12.10 10.02
CA LEU A 97 0.59 -12.71 10.76
C LEU A 97 1.80 -13.06 9.87
N PRO A 98 1.65 -13.65 8.66
CA PRO A 98 2.80 -14.00 7.83
C PRO A 98 3.65 -12.77 7.49
N PHE A 99 3.04 -11.68 7.04
CA PHE A 99 3.77 -10.45 6.72
C PHE A 99 4.21 -9.68 7.96
N SER A 100 3.45 -9.73 9.05
CA SER A 100 3.81 -9.06 10.30
C SER A 100 5.04 -9.69 10.95
N ASN A 101 5.11 -11.01 10.97
CA ASN A 101 6.18 -11.76 11.62
C ASN A 101 7.44 -11.91 10.76
N THR A 102 7.33 -11.63 9.45
CA THR A 102 8.47 -11.63 8.53
C THR A 102 8.91 -10.20 8.20
N ILE A 103 8.16 -9.49 7.34
CA ILE A 103 8.52 -8.17 6.83
C ILE A 103 8.36 -7.10 7.92
N GLY A 104 7.25 -7.13 8.65
CA GLY A 104 7.00 -6.21 9.77
C GLY A 104 8.05 -6.34 10.87
N TYR A 105 8.38 -7.57 11.27
CA TYR A 105 9.47 -7.84 12.21
C TYR A 105 10.81 -7.34 11.68
N GLY A 106 11.13 -7.63 10.40
CA GLY A 106 12.34 -7.13 9.76
C GLY A 106 12.50 -5.62 9.89
N ILE A 107 11.44 -4.85 9.56
CA ILE A 107 11.45 -3.39 9.65
C ILE A 107 11.55 -2.91 11.11
N THR A 108 10.79 -3.49 12.04
CA THR A 108 10.87 -3.09 13.46
C THR A 108 12.25 -3.36 14.06
N LYS A 109 12.91 -4.45 13.65
CA LYS A 109 14.30 -4.76 14.01
C LYS A 109 15.26 -3.68 13.51
N LEU A 110 15.12 -3.24 12.26
CA LEU A 110 15.92 -2.15 11.69
C LEU A 110 15.71 -0.81 12.42
N LEU A 111 14.48 -0.54 12.86
CA LEU A 111 14.09 0.69 13.55
C LEU A 111 14.40 0.68 15.06
N GLY A 112 15.03 -0.38 15.58
CA GLY A 112 15.59 -0.39 16.94
C GLY A 112 14.83 -1.21 17.98
N LEU A 113 13.92 -2.10 17.58
CA LEU A 113 13.21 -3.02 18.50
C LEU A 113 14.17 -3.75 19.46
N ARG A 114 15.37 -4.15 18.98
CA ARG A 114 16.38 -4.82 19.79
C ARG A 114 16.78 -4.01 21.04
N LYS A 115 16.92 -2.69 20.91
CA LYS A 115 17.29 -1.83 22.04
C LYS A 115 16.21 -1.84 23.11
N VAL A 116 14.95 -1.68 22.68
CA VAL A 116 13.78 -1.71 23.56
C VAL A 116 13.64 -3.07 24.27
N LEU A 117 13.82 -4.18 23.55
CA LEU A 117 13.76 -5.52 24.17
C LEU A 117 14.88 -5.73 25.19
N ASN A 118 16.10 -5.27 24.92
CA ASN A 118 17.23 -5.37 25.87
C ASN A 118 17.03 -4.50 27.13
N GLU A 119 16.33 -3.38 26.99
CA GLU A 119 15.95 -2.52 28.12
C GLU A 119 14.87 -3.17 28.99
N ILE A 120 13.92 -3.87 28.38
CA ILE A 120 12.74 -4.46 29.03
C ILE A 120 13.01 -5.85 29.62
N LEU A 121 13.78 -6.70 28.96
CA LEU A 121 14.00 -8.10 29.35
C LEU A 121 15.06 -8.23 30.45
N LYS A 122 14.80 -9.07 31.46
CA LYS A 122 15.79 -9.40 32.48
C LYS A 122 17.03 -10.04 31.87
N ASN A 123 18.19 -9.78 32.46
CA ASN A 123 19.44 -10.40 32.02
C ASN A 123 19.45 -11.90 32.40
N PRO A 124 19.72 -12.83 31.46
CA PRO A 124 19.73 -14.27 31.73
C PRO A 124 20.67 -14.69 32.86
N ASN A 125 21.84 -14.06 32.97
CA ASN A 125 22.85 -14.40 33.98
C ASN A 125 22.44 -13.98 35.38
N GLN A 126 21.78 -12.83 35.51
CA GLN A 126 21.25 -12.35 36.80
C GLN A 126 20.16 -13.30 37.33
N VAL A 127 19.27 -13.76 36.45
CA VAL A 127 18.21 -14.70 36.82
C VAL A 127 18.78 -16.08 37.19
N LYS A 128 19.84 -16.53 36.50
CA LYS A 128 20.56 -17.76 36.86
C LYS A 128 21.12 -17.69 38.28
N GLY A 129 21.72 -16.55 38.65
CA GLY A 129 22.24 -16.31 40.01
C GLY A 129 21.16 -16.30 41.10
N GLN A 130 19.89 -16.08 40.75
CA GLN A 130 18.74 -16.14 41.66
C GLN A 130 18.15 -17.56 41.80
N GLY A 131 18.79 -18.58 41.19
CA GLY A 131 18.38 -19.97 41.29
C GLY A 131 17.27 -20.40 40.32
N ASN A 132 16.86 -19.54 39.37
CA ASN A 132 15.82 -19.89 38.40
C ASN A 132 16.41 -20.28 37.04
N GLU A 133 16.98 -21.49 36.97
CA GLU A 133 17.71 -21.98 35.80
C GLU A 133 16.82 -22.13 34.55
N ALA A 134 15.56 -22.57 34.73
CA ALA A 134 14.60 -22.72 33.63
C ALA A 134 14.30 -21.37 32.96
N LEU A 135 14.05 -20.34 33.78
CA LEU A 135 13.81 -18.98 33.28
C LEU A 135 15.05 -18.37 32.63
N SER A 136 16.24 -18.60 33.19
CA SER A 136 17.50 -18.16 32.59
C SER A 136 17.72 -18.77 31.20
N LYS A 137 17.47 -20.09 31.04
CA LYS A 137 17.56 -20.76 29.73
C LYS A 137 16.56 -20.19 28.72
N LEU A 138 15.32 -19.92 29.14
CA LEU A 138 14.31 -19.30 28.28
C LEU A 138 14.72 -17.89 27.85
N LEU A 139 15.18 -17.05 28.79
CA LEU A 139 15.67 -15.70 28.49
C LEU A 139 16.89 -15.72 27.57
N GLY A 140 17.82 -16.66 27.75
CA GLY A 140 18.97 -16.82 26.86
C GLY A 140 18.55 -17.18 25.42
N LYS A 141 17.51 -17.98 25.24
CA LYS A 141 16.95 -18.25 23.91
C LYS A 141 16.33 -17.00 23.29
N ILE A 142 15.54 -16.25 24.07
CA ILE A 142 14.88 -15.01 23.61
C ILE A 142 15.90 -13.90 23.31
N ASP A 143 16.99 -13.81 24.08
CA ASP A 143 18.04 -12.82 23.86
C ASP A 143 18.82 -13.08 22.56
N ASN A 144 19.04 -14.36 22.24
CA ASN A 144 19.63 -14.77 20.97
C ASN A 144 18.64 -14.60 19.79
N ASP A 145 17.35 -14.85 20.04
CA ASP A 145 16.31 -14.74 19.03
C ASP A 145 15.06 -14.03 19.57
N HIS A 146 15.04 -12.71 19.39
CA HIS A 146 13.91 -11.86 19.78
C HIS A 146 12.62 -12.16 18.99
N SER A 147 12.71 -12.87 17.85
CA SER A 147 11.53 -13.20 17.04
C SER A 147 10.56 -14.13 17.79
N LEU A 148 11.10 -15.01 18.65
CA LEU A 148 10.33 -15.93 19.49
C LEU A 148 9.34 -15.21 20.41
N LEU A 149 9.66 -13.98 20.81
CA LEU A 149 8.82 -13.19 21.68
C LEU A 149 7.88 -12.30 20.87
N ILE A 150 8.43 -11.55 19.91
CA ILE A 150 7.67 -10.51 19.21
C ILE A 150 6.64 -11.10 18.25
N ASN A 151 6.84 -12.31 17.72
CA ASN A 151 5.92 -12.92 16.76
C ASN A 151 4.66 -13.52 17.42
N GLU A 152 4.71 -13.79 18.73
CA GLU A 152 3.58 -14.26 19.53
C GLU A 152 2.64 -13.14 19.98
N VAL A 153 3.14 -11.89 19.98
CA VAL A 153 2.36 -10.74 20.42
C VAL A 153 1.72 -10.00 19.24
N THR A 154 0.44 -9.67 19.43
CA THR A 154 -0.40 -8.84 18.55
C THR A 154 -0.95 -7.66 19.35
N ILE A 155 -1.60 -6.73 18.67
CA ILE A 155 -2.23 -5.59 19.35
C ILE A 155 -3.38 -6.03 20.27
N GLU A 156 -4.13 -7.04 19.85
CA GLU A 156 -5.28 -7.56 20.59
C GLU A 156 -4.89 -8.29 21.87
N ASN A 157 -3.81 -9.09 21.81
CA ASN A 157 -3.37 -9.89 22.95
C ASN A 157 -2.31 -9.18 23.82
N PHE A 158 -1.90 -7.96 23.47
CA PHE A 158 -0.74 -7.28 24.06
C PHE A 158 -0.80 -7.21 25.59
N ASP A 159 -1.90 -6.71 26.16
CA ASP A 159 -2.00 -6.52 27.61
C ASP A 159 -2.01 -7.86 28.36
N THR A 160 -2.67 -8.88 27.79
CA THR A 160 -2.67 -10.25 28.32
C THR A 160 -1.28 -10.87 28.25
N PHE A 161 -0.58 -10.67 27.14
CA PHE A 161 0.79 -11.11 26.93
C PHE A 161 1.70 -10.50 28.00
N ILE A 162 1.66 -9.18 28.18
CA ILE A 162 2.51 -8.48 29.17
C ILE A 162 2.28 -9.00 30.58
N ASN A 163 1.02 -9.23 30.97
CA ASN A 163 0.67 -9.76 32.28
C ASN A 163 1.18 -11.20 32.50
N LYS A 164 1.02 -12.08 31.50
CA LYS A 164 1.48 -13.47 31.57
C LYS A 164 3.01 -13.59 31.54
N SER A 165 3.68 -12.70 30.81
CA SER A 165 5.13 -12.70 30.67
C SER A 165 5.85 -11.77 31.65
N ARG A 166 5.17 -11.28 32.71
CA ARG A 166 5.73 -10.35 33.70
C ARG A 166 7.03 -10.87 34.33
N GLY A 167 7.18 -12.19 34.47
CA GLY A 167 8.40 -12.81 34.98
C GLY A 167 9.66 -12.55 34.12
N LEU A 168 9.49 -12.34 32.81
CA LEU A 168 10.56 -12.07 31.84
C LEU A 168 11.08 -10.63 31.90
N PHE A 169 10.25 -9.70 32.36
CA PHE A 169 10.50 -8.27 32.29
C PHE A 169 11.13 -7.72 33.57
N LYS A 170 12.01 -6.73 33.44
CA LYS A 170 12.50 -5.94 34.59
C LYS A 170 11.31 -5.21 35.24
N ASN A 171 11.54 -4.55 36.38
CA ASN A 171 10.59 -3.56 36.89
C ASN A 171 10.52 -2.42 35.88
N ASN A 172 9.58 -2.53 34.94
CA ASN A 172 9.50 -1.68 33.77
C ASN A 172 8.65 -0.45 34.06
N THR A 173 9.12 0.67 33.53
CA THR A 173 8.31 1.88 33.41
C THR A 173 7.21 1.68 32.37
N GLN A 174 6.07 2.31 32.59
CA GLN A 174 4.97 2.35 31.61
C GLN A 174 5.49 2.78 30.22
N GLU A 175 6.41 3.72 30.18
CA GLU A 175 7.07 4.22 28.96
C GLU A 175 7.71 3.10 28.12
N ASN A 176 8.42 2.16 28.73
CA ASN A 176 9.07 1.08 27.98
C ASN A 176 8.05 0.09 27.41
N ILE A 177 6.98 -0.18 28.16
CA ILE A 177 5.86 -1.01 27.68
C ILE A 177 5.16 -0.33 26.50
N ASP A 178 4.97 0.98 26.56
CA ASP A 178 4.38 1.76 25.47
C ASP A 178 5.27 1.76 24.21
N LYS A 179 6.59 1.85 24.37
CA LYS A 179 7.55 1.69 23.26
C LYS A 179 7.44 0.31 22.62
N LEU A 180 7.31 -0.76 23.42
CA LEU A 180 7.11 -2.10 22.89
C LEU A 180 5.77 -2.22 22.15
N LYS A 181 4.70 -1.65 22.71
CA LYS A 181 3.36 -1.59 22.08
C LYS A 181 3.41 -0.88 20.73
N PHE A 182 4.17 0.21 20.62
CA PHE A 182 4.41 0.91 19.36
C PHE A 182 5.06 -0.01 18.31
N PHE A 183 6.11 -0.76 18.66
CA PHE A 183 6.73 -1.71 17.72
C PHE A 183 5.78 -2.84 17.30
N VAL A 184 4.96 -3.36 18.22
CA VAL A 184 3.91 -4.34 17.88
C VAL A 184 2.89 -3.74 16.91
N LYS A 185 2.50 -2.47 17.12
CA LYS A 185 1.58 -1.74 16.23
C LYS A 185 2.20 -1.57 14.86
N LEU A 186 3.47 -1.18 14.81
CA LEU A 186 4.21 -0.94 13.58
C LEU A 186 4.33 -2.20 12.72
N LYS A 187 4.73 -3.35 13.29
CA LYS A 187 4.79 -4.60 12.50
C LYS A 187 3.44 -5.03 11.95
N THR A 188 2.35 -4.70 12.66
CA THR A 188 0.98 -5.04 12.23
C THR A 188 0.53 -4.11 11.09
N ILE A 189 0.78 -2.81 11.24
CA ILE A 189 0.51 -1.81 10.20
C ILE A 189 1.26 -2.09 8.90
N ILE A 190 2.52 -2.52 8.99
CA ILE A 190 3.31 -2.90 7.81
C ILE A 190 2.67 -4.09 7.08
N ALA A 191 2.18 -5.08 7.83
CA ALA A 191 1.50 -6.24 7.24
C ALA A 191 0.22 -5.83 6.50
N GLU A 192 -0.58 -4.95 7.09
CA GLU A 192 -1.77 -4.39 6.45
C GLU A 192 -1.41 -3.59 5.18
N PHE A 193 -0.36 -2.77 5.24
CA PHE A 193 0.12 -2.02 4.08
C PHE A 193 0.53 -2.95 2.92
N ILE A 194 1.22 -4.05 3.22
CA ILE A 194 1.59 -5.05 2.19
C ILE A 194 0.35 -5.67 1.57
N TRP A 195 -0.66 -6.00 2.36
CA TRP A 195 -1.93 -6.51 1.84
C TRP A 195 -2.66 -5.48 0.97
N PHE A 196 -2.70 -4.22 1.38
CA PHE A 196 -3.25 -3.14 0.56
C PHE A 196 -2.48 -3.06 -0.77
N PHE A 197 -1.14 -3.09 -0.71
CA PHE A 197 -0.30 -3.04 -1.91
C PHE A 197 -0.59 -4.19 -2.88
N LEU A 198 -0.69 -5.42 -2.39
CA LEU A 198 -0.98 -6.60 -3.20
C LEU A 198 -2.39 -6.55 -3.81
N THR A 199 -3.39 -6.23 -2.99
CA THR A 199 -4.80 -6.18 -3.42
C THR A 199 -5.06 -5.01 -4.38
N GLY A 200 -4.47 -3.85 -4.13
CA GLY A 200 -4.55 -2.68 -5.00
C GLY A 200 -3.83 -2.91 -6.33
N SER A 201 -2.64 -3.51 -6.29
CA SER A 201 -1.92 -3.89 -7.51
C SER A 201 -2.75 -4.87 -8.35
N LEU A 202 -3.27 -5.94 -7.74
CA LEU A 202 -4.16 -6.89 -8.42
C LEU A 202 -5.38 -6.20 -9.04
N THR A 203 -5.98 -5.25 -8.32
CA THR A 203 -7.12 -4.46 -8.79
C THR A 203 -6.76 -3.64 -10.03
N ILE A 204 -5.65 -2.90 -10.00
CA ILE A 204 -5.17 -2.09 -11.13
C ILE A 204 -4.83 -2.97 -12.34
N PHE A 205 -4.21 -4.12 -12.13
CA PHE A 205 -3.93 -5.08 -13.19
C PHE A 205 -5.23 -5.62 -13.82
N ALA A 206 -6.23 -5.96 -13.00
CA ALA A 206 -7.53 -6.41 -13.49
C ALA A 206 -8.24 -5.31 -14.30
N SER A 207 -8.26 -4.07 -13.79
CA SER A 207 -8.81 -2.91 -14.51
C SER A 207 -8.12 -2.68 -15.85
N SER A 208 -6.79 -2.69 -15.87
CA SER A 208 -6.00 -2.47 -17.09
C SER A 208 -6.24 -3.55 -18.14
N ASN A 209 -6.27 -4.81 -17.72
CA ASN A 209 -6.57 -5.93 -18.62
C ASN A 209 -7.98 -5.85 -19.21
N TYR A 210 -8.96 -5.38 -18.42
CA TYR A 210 -10.31 -5.17 -18.92
C TYR A 210 -10.35 -4.05 -19.96
N ILE A 211 -9.67 -2.91 -19.71
CA ILE A 211 -9.61 -1.80 -20.68
C ILE A 211 -9.02 -2.28 -22.02
N ILE A 212 -7.93 -3.06 -21.98
CA ILE A 212 -7.28 -3.59 -23.19
C ILE A 212 -8.22 -4.48 -24.02
N GLN A 213 -9.09 -5.24 -23.35
CA GLN A 213 -10.05 -6.14 -24.02
C GLN A 213 -11.35 -5.43 -24.42
N SER A 214 -11.60 -4.23 -23.89
CA SER A 214 -12.83 -3.50 -24.15
C SER A 214 -12.85 -2.89 -25.55
N SER A 215 -14.01 -2.95 -26.20
CA SER A 215 -14.23 -2.22 -27.45
C SER A 215 -14.52 -0.74 -27.17
N CYS A 216 -14.06 0.14 -28.06
CA CYS A 216 -14.41 1.57 -28.04
C CYS A 216 -15.83 1.75 -28.60
N ASN A 217 -16.65 2.56 -27.94
CA ASN A 217 -17.99 2.90 -28.41
C ASN A 217 -18.11 4.42 -28.61
N ASN A 218 -17.73 4.87 -29.81
CA ASN A 218 -17.70 6.29 -30.15
C ASN A 218 -19.02 6.71 -30.83
N SER A 219 -19.57 7.85 -30.42
CA SER A 219 -20.74 8.41 -31.12
C SER A 219 -20.34 9.04 -32.46
N VAL A 220 -21.28 9.18 -33.40
CA VAL A 220 -21.04 9.83 -34.70
C VAL A 220 -20.48 11.25 -34.51
N LYS A 221 -21.01 11.99 -33.54
CA LYS A 221 -20.54 13.35 -33.20
C LYS A 221 -19.09 13.35 -32.70
N GLU A 222 -18.72 12.36 -31.89
CA GLU A 222 -17.33 12.24 -31.39
C GLU A 222 -16.37 11.91 -32.54
N MET A 223 -16.76 11.01 -33.44
CA MET A 223 -15.94 10.68 -34.61
C MET A 223 -15.72 11.90 -35.52
N GLU A 224 -16.76 12.71 -35.75
CA GLU A 224 -16.64 13.96 -36.50
C GLU A 224 -15.72 14.98 -35.80
N GLN A 225 -15.80 15.10 -34.48
CA GLN A 225 -14.94 15.99 -33.71
C GLN A 225 -13.47 15.57 -33.77
N THR A 226 -13.19 14.28 -33.54
CA THR A 226 -11.84 13.74 -33.62
C THR A 226 -11.26 13.90 -35.03
N HIS A 227 -12.08 13.74 -36.08
CA HIS A 227 -11.65 13.97 -37.45
C HIS A 227 -11.27 15.43 -37.70
N LYS A 228 -12.11 16.39 -37.28
CA LYS A 228 -11.82 17.83 -37.39
C LYS A 228 -10.56 18.25 -36.62
N GLU A 229 -10.35 17.69 -35.43
CA GLU A 229 -9.12 17.92 -34.65
C GLU A 229 -7.88 17.38 -35.36
N TYR A 230 -7.99 16.20 -36.00
CA TYR A 230 -6.91 15.62 -36.78
C TYR A 230 -6.54 16.47 -38.00
N GLU A 231 -7.53 16.93 -38.77
CA GLU A 231 -7.33 17.83 -39.92
C GLU A 231 -6.61 19.10 -39.47
N LYS A 232 -7.12 19.77 -38.44
CA LYS A 232 -6.51 20.99 -37.88
C LYS A 232 -5.05 20.78 -37.44
N ASN A 233 -4.76 19.67 -36.77
CA ASN A 233 -3.40 19.37 -36.32
C ASN A 233 -2.45 19.10 -37.51
N THR A 234 -2.96 18.49 -38.58
CA THR A 234 -2.21 18.24 -39.81
C THR A 234 -1.87 19.56 -40.50
N ASP A 235 -2.84 20.46 -40.64
CA ASP A 235 -2.63 21.80 -41.21
C ASP A 235 -1.59 22.61 -40.42
N ILE A 236 -1.63 22.55 -39.08
CA ILE A 236 -0.65 23.23 -38.22
C ILE A 236 0.76 22.66 -38.47
N LEU A 237 0.90 21.34 -38.54
CA LEU A 237 2.19 20.69 -38.77
C LEU A 237 2.77 21.05 -40.14
N GLU A 238 1.95 21.03 -41.19
CA GLU A 238 2.37 21.42 -42.54
C GLU A 238 2.83 22.88 -42.59
N ASN A 239 2.10 23.79 -41.95
CA ASN A 239 2.47 25.21 -41.90
C ASN A 239 3.70 25.50 -41.02
N THR A 240 3.99 24.65 -40.02
CA THR A 240 5.15 24.83 -39.12
C THR A 240 6.45 24.29 -39.74
N ILE A 241 6.37 23.33 -40.68
CA ILE A 241 7.53 22.66 -41.29
C ILE A 241 8.08 23.42 -42.53
N ILE A 242 7.50 24.55 -42.94
CA ILE A 242 8.00 25.37 -44.06
C ILE A 242 9.26 26.17 -43.66
N LYS A 243 10.39 25.48 -43.48
CA LYS A 243 11.69 25.94 -43.98
C LYS A 243 12.22 24.84 -44.90
N PRO A 244 12.17 24.99 -46.23
CA PRO A 244 12.68 23.96 -47.14
C PRO A 244 14.16 23.70 -46.82
N ARG A 245 14.55 22.42 -46.70
CA ARG A 245 15.98 22.05 -46.67
C ARG A 245 16.56 22.36 -48.04
N VAL A 246 17.38 23.41 -48.10
CA VAL A 246 18.24 23.68 -49.25
C VAL A 246 19.37 22.65 -49.20
N TYR A 247 19.35 21.68 -50.10
CA TYR A 247 20.51 20.83 -50.34
C TYR A 247 21.44 21.60 -51.28
N THR A 248 22.57 22.08 -50.76
CA THR A 248 23.65 22.59 -51.60
C THR A 248 24.42 21.40 -52.16
N THR A 249 24.33 21.17 -53.46
CA THR A 249 25.29 20.32 -54.16
C THR A 249 26.60 21.09 -54.29
N TYR A 250 27.68 20.56 -53.73
CA TYR A 250 29.02 21.08 -54.00
C TYR A 250 29.46 20.51 -55.36
N GLU A 251 29.73 21.40 -56.31
CA GLU A 251 30.52 21.11 -57.52
C GLU A 251 32.01 21.03 -57.18
#